data_AF-G6AZZ4-F1
#
_entry.id   AF-G6AZZ4-F1
#
_cell.length_a   1.000
_cell.length_b   1.000
_cell.length_c   1.000
_cell.angle_alpha   90.00
_cell.angle_beta   90.00
_cell.angle_gamma   90.00
#
_symmetry.space_group_name_H-M   'P 1'
#
loop_
_entity.id
_entity.type
_entity.pdbx_description
1 polymer ?
#
loop_
_entity_poly.entity_id
_entity_poly.type
_entity_poly.pdbx_seq_one_letter_code
_entity_poly.pdbx_strand_id
1 'polypeptide(L)'
;MNNLTDKLQQWLDTPSAERDWNEGAILLLQLTNNTIMYRNLSINPKGKAEFIEGKLRAFLKAHREVEAHDEVNIMQEQVDAIVASRTEFSNKDTNPATDFKAGKRADHDSLPEDIQALYVENLDITHRMRELHLRLRLLSDSTKQVPAAERKPLLDEFINLDKKLHANWDTYDHYVTKAESAANTETNESEEEQPEDATPSKPKSKSKSKK
;
A
#
# COMPACT_ATOMS: atom_id res chain seq x y z
N MET A 1 6.58 -15.08 -8.83
CA MET A 1 5.60 -15.09 -9.94
C MET A 1 5.30 -16.55 -10.27
N ASN A 2 4.06 -16.96 -10.00
CA ASN A 2 3.63 -18.35 -10.00
C ASN A 2 3.43 -18.84 -11.44
N ASN A 3 4.53 -19.17 -12.12
CA ASN A 3 4.57 -19.66 -13.50
C ASN A 3 3.57 -20.81 -13.78
N LEU A 4 3.19 -21.57 -12.76
CA LEU A 4 2.24 -22.67 -12.85
C LEU A 4 0.79 -22.19 -12.90
N THR A 5 0.42 -21.18 -12.09
CA THR A 5 -0.93 -20.60 -12.06
C THR A 5 -1.24 -19.87 -13.36
N ASP A 6 -0.26 -19.16 -13.93
CA ASP A 6 -0.39 -18.47 -15.21
C ASP A 6 -0.58 -19.46 -16.36
N LYS A 7 0.22 -20.54 -16.40
CA LYS A 7 0.07 -21.63 -17.39
C LYS A 7 -1.28 -22.32 -17.26
N LEU A 8 -1.72 -22.56 -16.03
CA LEU A 8 -3.01 -23.16 -15.74
C LEU A 8 -4.16 -22.29 -16.23
N GLN A 9 -4.07 -20.97 -16.02
CA GLN A 9 -5.05 -20.01 -16.50
C GLN A 9 -5.08 -19.97 -18.03
N GLN A 10 -3.91 -19.86 -18.66
CA GLN A 10 -3.77 -19.86 -20.11
C GLN A 10 -4.36 -21.13 -20.74
N TRP A 11 -4.10 -22.30 -20.14
CA TRP A 11 -4.65 -23.58 -20.61
C TRP A 11 -6.19 -23.63 -20.51
N LEU A 12 -6.77 -23.07 -19.44
CA LEU A 12 -8.23 -22.97 -19.29
C LEU A 12 -8.87 -21.93 -20.22
N ASP A 13 -8.14 -20.90 -20.63
CA ASP A 13 -8.66 -19.88 -21.55
C ASP A 13 -8.65 -20.36 -23.02
N THR A 14 -7.77 -21.31 -23.36
CA THR A 14 -7.78 -21.97 -24.68
C THR A 14 -9.12 -22.69 -24.93
N PRO A 15 -9.74 -22.59 -26.13
CA PRO A 15 -10.96 -23.32 -26.45
C PRO A 15 -10.82 -24.84 -26.35
N SER A 16 -11.86 -25.54 -25.90
CA SER A 16 -11.85 -27.00 -25.69
C SER A 16 -11.43 -27.81 -26.93
N ALA A 17 -11.71 -27.30 -28.13
CA ALA A 17 -11.33 -27.94 -29.41
C ALA A 17 -9.81 -27.91 -29.67
N GLU A 18 -9.08 -26.95 -29.10
CA GLU A 18 -7.65 -26.70 -29.34
C GLU A 18 -6.77 -27.08 -28.14
N ARG A 19 -7.37 -27.49 -27.02
CA ARG A 19 -6.63 -27.86 -25.79
C ARG A 19 -5.84 -29.15 -25.96
N ASP A 20 -4.58 -29.12 -25.52
CA ASP A 20 -3.80 -30.33 -25.28
C ASP A 20 -4.18 -30.96 -23.93
N TRP A 21 -4.89 -32.08 -23.99
CA TRP A 21 -5.30 -32.84 -22.81
C TRP A 21 -4.14 -33.55 -22.10
N ASN A 22 -3.03 -33.82 -22.80
CA ASN A 22 -1.80 -34.32 -22.16
C ASN A 22 -1.18 -33.23 -21.30
N GLU A 23 -1.12 -31.99 -21.79
CA GLU A 23 -0.65 -30.85 -21.01
C GLU A 23 -1.51 -30.64 -19.77
N GLY A 24 -2.84 -30.73 -19.88
CA GLY A 24 -3.73 -30.67 -18.73
C GLY A 24 -3.47 -31.77 -17.68
N ALA A 25 -3.15 -32.99 -18.11
CA ALA A 25 -2.78 -34.08 -17.20
C ALA A 25 -1.42 -33.82 -16.51
N ILE A 26 -0.45 -33.25 -17.23
CA ILE A 26 0.86 -32.85 -16.68
C ILE A 26 0.69 -31.72 -15.65
N LEU A 27 -0.13 -30.71 -15.93
CA LEU A 27 -0.44 -29.63 -14.98
C LEU A 27 -1.05 -30.21 -13.70
N LEU A 28 -1.96 -31.18 -13.83
CA LEU A 28 -2.59 -31.83 -12.69
C LEU A 28 -1.60 -32.69 -11.89
N LEU A 29 -0.64 -33.33 -12.54
CA LEU A 29 0.49 -34.01 -11.88
C LEU A 29 1.34 -33.02 -11.09
N GLN A 30 1.65 -31.86 -11.65
CA GLN A 30 2.45 -30.83 -10.97
C GLN A 30 1.73 -30.27 -9.73
N LEU A 31 0.41 -30.12 -9.78
CA LEU A 31 -0.39 -29.62 -8.65
C LEU A 31 -0.60 -30.66 -7.54
N THR A 32 -0.84 -31.92 -7.91
CA THR A 32 -1.22 -32.98 -6.95
C THR A 32 -0.08 -33.90 -6.54
N ASN A 33 1.02 -33.90 -7.30
CA ASN A 33 2.10 -34.88 -7.26
C ASN A 33 1.62 -36.35 -7.31
N ASN A 34 0.40 -36.59 -7.83
CA ASN A 34 -0.22 -37.91 -7.85
C ASN A 34 0.12 -38.65 -9.16
N THR A 35 1.18 -39.45 -9.10
CA THR A 35 1.69 -40.23 -10.24
C THR A 35 0.73 -41.32 -10.72
N ILE A 36 -0.07 -41.90 -9.82
CA ILE A 36 -1.07 -42.92 -10.17
C ILE A 36 -2.20 -42.29 -10.99
N MET A 37 -2.69 -41.12 -10.54
CA MET A 37 -3.72 -40.39 -11.27
C MET A 37 -3.23 -39.97 -12.64
N TYR A 38 -2.00 -39.46 -12.74
CA TYR A 38 -1.39 -39.12 -14.03
C TYR A 38 -1.32 -40.32 -14.98
N ARG A 39 -0.81 -41.46 -14.52
CA ARG A 39 -0.76 -42.70 -15.34
C ARG A 39 -2.14 -43.10 -15.85
N ASN A 40 -3.17 -42.96 -15.02
CA ASN A 40 -4.53 -43.26 -15.43
C ASN A 40 -5.07 -42.25 -16.45
N LEU A 41 -4.70 -40.97 -16.34
CA LEU A 41 -5.12 -39.91 -17.25
C LEU A 41 -4.40 -39.98 -18.59
N SER A 42 -3.10 -40.29 -18.60
CA SER A 42 -2.27 -40.35 -19.80
C SER A 42 -2.68 -41.46 -20.78
N ILE A 43 -3.42 -42.48 -20.33
CA ILE A 43 -3.91 -43.57 -21.18
C ILE A 43 -5.03 -43.10 -22.12
N ASN A 44 -5.94 -42.25 -21.62
CA ASN A 44 -7.02 -41.68 -22.42
C ASN A 44 -7.38 -40.27 -21.91
N PRO A 45 -6.54 -39.27 -22.24
CA PRO A 45 -6.68 -37.92 -21.70
C PRO A 45 -7.92 -37.22 -22.26
N LYS A 46 -8.22 -37.41 -23.55
CA LYS A 46 -9.41 -36.83 -24.20
C LYS A 46 -10.72 -37.39 -23.64
N GLY A 47 -10.77 -38.69 -23.32
CA GLY A 47 -11.94 -39.31 -22.68
C GLY A 47 -12.15 -38.88 -21.23
N LYS A 48 -11.16 -38.25 -20.61
CA LYS A 48 -11.21 -37.74 -19.22
C LYS A 48 -11.14 -36.21 -19.16
N ALA A 49 -11.43 -35.55 -20.28
CA ALA A 49 -11.39 -34.10 -20.45
C ALA A 49 -12.14 -33.33 -19.35
N GLU A 50 -13.40 -33.72 -19.10
CA GLU A 50 -14.26 -33.08 -18.08
C GLU A 50 -13.66 -33.19 -16.66
N PHE A 51 -13.05 -34.33 -16.34
CA PHE A 51 -12.42 -34.55 -15.04
C PHE A 51 -11.16 -33.69 -14.87
N ILE A 52 -10.31 -33.62 -15.89
CA ILE A 52 -9.10 -32.79 -15.90
C ILE A 52 -9.51 -31.33 -15.73
N GLU A 53 -10.41 -30.84 -16.59
CA GLU A 53 -10.88 -29.46 -16.55
C GLU A 53 -11.53 -29.09 -15.22
N GLY A 54 -12.42 -29.94 -14.69
CA GLY A 54 -13.09 -29.70 -13.42
C GLY A 54 -12.11 -29.58 -12.25
N LYS A 55 -11.09 -30.46 -12.19
CA LYS A 55 -10.05 -30.39 -11.15
C LYS A 55 -9.18 -29.16 -11.29
N LEU A 56 -8.72 -28.85 -12.50
CA LEU A 56 -7.89 -27.67 -12.77
C LEU A 56 -8.63 -26.37 -12.43
N ARG A 57 -9.92 -26.25 -12.78
CA ARG A 57 -10.78 -25.13 -12.37
C ARG A 57 -10.92 -25.03 -10.85
N ALA A 58 -11.10 -26.16 -10.17
CA ALA A 58 -11.20 -26.18 -8.71
C ALA A 58 -9.90 -25.72 -8.02
N PHE A 59 -8.74 -26.14 -8.53
CA PHE A 59 -7.44 -25.67 -8.03
C PHE A 59 -7.26 -24.17 -8.21
N LEU A 60 -7.59 -23.64 -9.40
CA LEU A 60 -7.48 -22.21 -9.66
C LEU A 60 -8.41 -21.39 -8.75
N LYS A 61 -9.64 -21.88 -8.53
CA LYS A 61 -10.59 -21.23 -7.62
C LYS A 61 -10.05 -21.20 -6.20
N ALA A 62 -9.60 -22.34 -5.68
CA ALA A 62 -9.04 -22.43 -4.32
C ALA A 62 -7.80 -21.55 -4.16
N HIS A 63 -6.89 -21.54 -5.15
CA HIS A 63 -5.72 -20.68 -5.12
C HIS A 63 -6.10 -19.20 -5.09
N ARG A 64 -7.04 -18.76 -5.94
CA ARG A 64 -7.54 -17.37 -5.95
C ARG A 64 -8.20 -16.98 -4.63
N GLU A 65 -8.94 -17.89 -4.02
CA GLU A 65 -9.55 -17.65 -2.71
C GLU A 65 -8.49 -17.45 -1.61
N VAL A 66 -7.40 -18.24 -1.64
CA VAL A 66 -6.26 -18.07 -0.72
C VAL A 66 -5.54 -16.75 -1.00
N GLU A 67 -5.21 -16.46 -2.26
CA GLU A 67 -4.50 -15.22 -2.63
C GLU A 67 -5.31 -13.96 -2.27
N ALA A 68 -6.62 -13.97 -2.50
CA ALA A 68 -7.50 -12.89 -2.07
C ALA A 68 -7.56 -12.77 -0.54
N HIS A 69 -7.43 -13.87 0.20
CA HIS A 69 -7.36 -13.83 1.66
C HIS A 69 -6.02 -13.27 2.15
N ASP A 70 -4.91 -13.68 1.55
CA ASP A 70 -3.57 -13.20 1.86
C ASP A 70 -3.45 -11.70 1.57
N GLU A 71 -3.97 -11.22 0.43
CA GLU A 71 -4.04 -9.80 0.10
C GLU A 71 -4.80 -9.01 1.16
N VAL A 72 -5.97 -9.51 1.55
CA VAL A 72 -6.80 -8.89 2.59
C VAL A 72 -6.09 -8.85 3.96
N ASN A 73 -5.31 -9.88 4.30
CA ASN A 73 -4.54 -9.90 5.55
C ASN A 73 -3.42 -8.86 5.53
N ILE A 74 -2.67 -8.76 4.42
CA ILE A 74 -1.63 -7.72 4.25
C ILE A 74 -2.24 -6.32 4.37
N MET A 75 -3.39 -6.10 3.71
CA MET A 75 -4.10 -4.82 3.81
C MET A 75 -4.61 -4.54 5.23
N GLN A 76 -5.04 -5.57 5.96
CA GLN A 76 -5.44 -5.42 7.35
C GLN A 76 -4.27 -4.99 8.23
N GLU A 77 -3.10 -5.61 8.07
CA GLU A 77 -1.88 -5.24 8.80
C GLU A 77 -1.49 -3.77 8.54
N GLN A 78 -1.66 -3.31 7.29
CA GLN A 78 -1.46 -1.90 6.94
C GLN A 78 -2.43 -0.97 7.68
N VAL A 79 -3.72 -1.32 7.70
CA VAL A 79 -4.74 -0.55 8.45
C VAL A 79 -4.42 -0.53 9.95
N ASP A 80 -4.02 -1.66 10.52
CA ASP A 80 -3.68 -1.78 11.94
C ASP A 80 -2.45 -0.94 12.28
N ALA A 81 -1.43 -0.90 11.41
CA ALA A 81 -0.26 -0.03 11.56
C ALA A 81 -0.62 1.46 11.50
N ILE A 82 -1.51 1.87 10.59
CA ILE A 82 -2.03 3.24 10.51
C ILE A 82 -2.78 3.61 11.79
N VAL A 83 -3.66 2.73 12.27
CA VAL A 83 -4.41 2.94 13.52
C VAL A 83 -3.46 3.05 14.71
N ALA A 84 -2.49 2.14 14.82
CA ALA A 84 -1.51 2.11 15.91
C ALA A 84 -0.71 3.42 15.98
N SER A 85 -0.11 3.83 14.85
CA SER A 85 0.65 5.09 14.80
C SER A 85 -0.19 6.29 15.25
N ARG A 86 -1.45 6.37 14.82
CA ARG A 86 -2.36 7.44 15.22
C ARG A 86 -2.74 7.40 16.71
N THR A 87 -2.89 6.22 17.29
CA THR A 87 -3.15 6.08 18.73
C THR A 87 -1.93 6.40 19.59
N GLU A 88 -0.72 6.09 19.12
CA GLU A 88 0.53 6.39 19.83
C GLU A 88 0.78 7.89 19.99
N PHE A 89 0.45 8.70 18.97
CA PHE A 89 0.46 10.17 19.08
C PHE A 89 -0.59 10.73 20.06
N SER A 90 -1.64 9.95 20.36
CA SER A 90 -2.67 10.31 21.33
C SER A 90 -2.31 9.94 22.77
N ASN A 91 -1.22 9.19 23.00
CA ASN A 91 -0.75 8.90 24.35
C ASN A 91 -0.09 10.15 24.95
N LYS A 92 -0.66 10.62 26.06
CA LYS A 92 -0.21 11.82 26.77
C LYS A 92 1.22 11.71 27.31
N ASP A 93 1.68 10.48 27.56
CA ASP A 93 3.00 10.21 28.11
C ASP A 93 4.13 10.27 27.06
N THR A 94 3.79 10.15 25.77
CA THR A 94 4.75 10.18 24.64
C THR A 94 4.70 11.47 23.84
N ASN A 95 3.67 12.31 24.02
CA ASN A 95 3.55 13.58 23.31
C ASN A 95 4.25 14.72 24.09
N PRO A 96 5.38 15.27 23.59
CA PRO A 96 6.10 16.34 24.28
C PRO A 96 5.38 17.70 24.21
N ALA A 97 4.31 17.82 23.42
CA ALA A 97 3.50 19.04 23.36
C ALA A 97 2.60 19.13 24.60
N THR A 98 3.09 19.85 25.62
CA THR A 98 2.32 20.15 26.84
C THR A 98 1.27 21.23 26.62
N ASP A 99 1.44 22.07 25.59
CA ASP A 99 0.56 23.18 25.27
C ASP A 99 -0.53 22.74 24.28
N PHE A 100 -1.75 23.23 24.49
CA PHE A 100 -2.85 23.03 23.55
C PHE A 100 -2.50 23.65 22.20
N LYS A 101 -2.22 22.80 21.19
CA LYS A 101 -2.15 23.20 19.79
C LYS A 101 -3.53 22.97 19.19
N ALA A 102 -4.21 24.03 18.76
CA ALA A 102 -5.54 23.96 18.16
C ALA A 102 -5.57 23.17 16.83
N GLY A 103 -4.40 22.79 16.29
CA GLY A 103 -4.27 22.05 15.04
C GLY A 103 -4.65 22.88 13.80
N LYS A 104 -4.88 24.18 13.95
CA LYS A 104 -5.18 25.14 12.89
C LYS A 104 -4.00 26.10 12.74
N ARG A 105 -3.65 26.45 11.49
CA ARG A 105 -2.62 27.46 11.17
C ARG A 105 -3.05 28.85 11.68
N ALA A 106 -2.08 29.70 12.03
CA ALA A 106 -2.36 31.05 12.53
C ALA A 106 -2.99 31.96 11.46
N ASP A 107 -2.68 31.72 10.19
CA ASP A 107 -3.15 32.47 9.02
C ASP A 107 -4.34 31.83 8.31
N HIS A 108 -4.94 30.78 8.89
CA HIS A 108 -6.00 29.98 8.26
C HIS A 108 -7.15 30.82 7.69
N ASP A 109 -7.64 31.80 8.46
CA ASP A 109 -8.78 32.62 8.06
C ASP A 109 -8.45 33.58 6.88
N SER A 110 -7.17 33.73 6.53
CA SER A 110 -6.68 34.54 5.40
C SER A 110 -6.30 33.70 4.18
N LEU A 111 -6.32 32.36 4.28
CA LEU A 111 -6.02 31.46 3.17
C LEU A 111 -7.15 31.44 2.12
N PRO A 112 -6.89 31.04 0.87
CA PRO A 112 -7.95 30.82 -0.11
C PRO A 112 -8.95 29.76 0.35
N GLU A 113 -10.21 29.89 -0.09
CA GLU A 113 -11.30 28.97 0.26
C GLU A 113 -10.95 27.51 -0.08
N ASP A 114 -10.28 27.27 -1.20
CA ASP A 114 -9.85 25.93 -1.62
C ASP A 114 -8.88 25.27 -0.61
N ILE A 115 -8.00 26.06 0.03
CA ILE A 115 -7.03 25.57 1.02
C ILE A 115 -7.69 25.41 2.38
N GLN A 116 -8.60 26.33 2.76
CA GLN A 116 -9.41 26.17 3.97
C GLN A 116 -10.30 24.92 3.90
N ALA A 117 -10.86 24.61 2.72
CA ALA A 117 -11.69 23.44 2.50
C ALA A 117 -10.94 22.14 2.78
N LEU A 118 -9.63 22.04 2.50
CA LEU A 118 -8.82 20.86 2.82
C LEU A 118 -8.82 20.54 4.32
N TYR A 119 -8.79 21.56 5.18
CA TYR A 119 -8.86 21.38 6.63
C TYR A 119 -10.21 20.80 7.06
N VAL A 120 -11.31 21.33 6.53
CA VAL A 120 -12.66 20.86 6.85
C VAL A 120 -12.86 19.44 6.32
N GLU A 121 -12.42 19.17 5.09
CA GLU A 121 -12.45 17.85 4.49
C GLU A 121 -11.64 16.83 5.32
N ASN A 122 -10.50 17.22 5.87
CA ASN A 122 -9.68 16.35 6.72
C ASN A 122 -10.37 15.94 8.03
N LEU A 123 -11.25 16.78 8.57
CA LEU A 123 -12.10 16.42 9.71
C LEU A 123 -13.10 15.32 9.29
N ASP A 124 -13.78 15.51 8.16
CA ASP A 124 -14.72 14.52 7.63
C ASP A 124 -14.04 13.18 7.29
N ILE A 125 -12.85 13.24 6.69
CA ILE A 125 -12.00 12.06 6.42
C ILE A 125 -11.71 11.32 7.72
N THR A 126 -11.33 12.04 8.78
CA THR A 126 -11.06 11.45 10.10
C THR A 126 -12.29 10.74 10.69
N HIS A 127 -13.47 11.36 10.58
CA HIS A 127 -14.72 10.75 11.03
C HIS A 127 -15.02 9.47 10.26
N ARG A 128 -14.92 9.52 8.92
CA ARG A 128 -15.14 8.37 8.04
C ARG A 128 -14.16 7.23 8.29
N MET A 129 -12.88 7.53 8.49
CA MET A 129 -11.88 6.51 8.86
C MET A 129 -12.26 5.80 10.18
N ARG A 130 -12.76 6.54 11.18
CA ARG A 130 -13.20 5.95 12.45
C ARG A 130 -14.38 5.00 12.23
N GLU A 131 -15.35 5.38 11.41
CA GLU A 131 -16.50 4.54 11.05
C GLU A 131 -16.07 3.26 10.32
N LEU A 132 -15.18 3.39 9.33
CA LEU A 132 -14.61 2.26 8.59
C LEU A 132 -13.87 1.30 9.52
N HIS A 133 -13.04 1.82 10.42
CA HIS A 133 -12.31 1.00 11.38
C HIS A 133 -13.27 0.24 12.32
N LEU A 134 -14.33 0.89 12.81
CA LEU A 134 -15.36 0.21 13.62
C LEU A 134 -16.08 -0.88 12.82
N ARG A 135 -16.42 -0.60 11.56
CA ARG A 135 -17.04 -1.57 10.66
C ARG A 135 -16.13 -2.78 10.41
N LEU A 136 -14.84 -2.55 10.13
CA LEU A 136 -13.84 -3.61 9.95
C LEU A 136 -13.68 -4.47 11.21
N ARG A 137 -13.72 -3.85 12.40
CA ARG A 137 -13.68 -4.58 13.68
C ARG A 137 -14.91 -5.48 13.86
N LEU A 138 -16.11 -4.94 13.66
CA LEU A 138 -17.36 -5.70 13.74
C LEU A 138 -17.38 -6.89 12.77
N LEU A 139 -16.84 -6.71 11.57
CA LEU A 139 -16.71 -7.78 10.58
C LEU A 139 -15.66 -8.83 10.97
N SER A 140 -14.68 -8.47 11.80
CA SER A 140 -13.65 -9.38 12.32
C SER A 140 -14.13 -10.17 13.54
N ASP A 141 -14.96 -9.56 14.39
CA ASP A 141 -15.53 -10.17 15.61
C ASP A 141 -16.71 -11.12 15.30
N SER A 142 -17.29 -10.99 14.10
CA SER A 142 -18.30 -11.91 13.59
C SER A 142 -17.73 -13.34 13.52
N THR A 143 -18.36 -14.29 14.22
CA THR A 143 -18.01 -15.72 14.20
C THR A 143 -18.11 -16.36 12.81
N LYS A 144 -18.61 -15.63 11.81
CA LYS A 144 -18.60 -16.00 10.40
C LYS A 144 -17.43 -15.32 9.69
N GLN A 145 -16.61 -16.11 9.02
CA GLN A 145 -15.57 -15.63 8.12
C GLN A 145 -16.22 -14.81 6.99
N VAL A 146 -16.04 -13.50 7.04
CA VAL A 146 -16.52 -12.58 6.00
C VAL A 146 -15.70 -12.82 4.73
N PRO A 147 -16.32 -12.96 3.54
CA PRO A 147 -15.59 -13.14 2.30
C PRO A 147 -14.60 -11.99 2.04
N ALA A 148 -13.43 -12.31 1.49
CA ALA A 148 -12.41 -11.33 1.11
C ALA A 148 -12.99 -10.20 0.21
N ALA A 149 -13.96 -10.54 -0.64
CA ALA A 149 -14.65 -9.60 -1.52
C ALA A 149 -15.38 -8.46 -0.79
N GLU A 150 -15.90 -8.70 0.41
CA GLU A 150 -16.60 -7.67 1.19
C GLU A 150 -15.63 -6.83 2.03
N ARG A 151 -14.52 -7.43 2.47
CA ARG A 151 -13.53 -6.79 3.34
C ARG A 151 -12.55 -5.90 2.58
N LYS A 152 -12.06 -6.38 1.43
CA LYS A 152 -11.10 -5.67 0.59
C LYS A 152 -11.50 -4.22 0.26
N PRO A 153 -12.73 -3.92 -0.25
CA PRO A 153 -13.07 -2.54 -0.61
C PRO A 153 -13.06 -1.59 0.59
N LEU A 154 -13.39 -2.08 1.79
CA LEU A 154 -13.35 -1.27 3.00
C LEU A 154 -11.91 -0.95 3.42
N LEU A 155 -11.00 -1.91 3.26
CA LEU A 155 -9.57 -1.71 3.53
C LEU A 155 -8.94 -0.76 2.51
N ASP A 156 -9.25 -0.94 1.22
CA ASP A 156 -8.81 -0.05 0.14
C ASP A 156 -9.27 1.40 0.41
N GLU A 157 -10.55 1.57 0.77
CA GLU A 157 -11.10 2.88 1.11
C GLU A 157 -10.37 3.52 2.30
N PHE A 158 -10.11 2.76 3.36
CA PHE A 158 -9.39 3.27 4.53
C PHE A 158 -7.98 3.75 4.19
N ILE A 159 -7.21 2.94 3.45
CA ILE A 159 -5.84 3.27 3.05
C ILE A 159 -5.83 4.51 2.14
N ASN A 160 -6.79 4.64 1.23
CA ASN A 160 -6.89 5.79 0.34
C ASN A 160 -7.26 7.07 1.10
N LEU A 161 -8.16 6.98 2.08
CA LEU A 161 -8.51 8.09 2.96
C LEU A 161 -7.32 8.55 3.80
N ASP A 162 -6.50 7.62 4.32
CA ASP A 162 -5.28 7.96 5.05
C ASP A 162 -4.26 8.69 4.17
N LYS A 163 -4.02 8.20 2.95
CA LYS A 163 -3.14 8.89 1.98
C LYS A 163 -3.67 10.28 1.65
N LYS A 164 -4.98 10.41 1.45
CA LYS A 164 -5.62 11.71 1.17
C LYS A 164 -5.46 12.67 2.34
N LEU A 165 -5.66 12.20 3.57
CA LEU A 165 -5.47 12.99 4.78
C LEU A 165 -4.06 13.60 4.83
N HIS A 166 -3.03 12.78 4.61
CA HIS A 166 -1.64 13.25 4.60
C HIS A 166 -1.35 14.21 3.45
N ALA A 167 -1.84 13.94 2.24
CA ALA A 167 -1.65 14.83 1.09
C ALA A 167 -2.36 16.20 1.29
N ASN A 168 -3.55 16.18 1.87
CA ASN A 168 -4.28 17.39 2.22
C ASN A 168 -3.55 18.20 3.29
N TRP A 169 -3.00 17.54 4.33
CA TRP A 169 -2.17 18.23 5.34
C TRP A 169 -0.89 18.80 4.74
N ASP A 170 -0.20 18.06 3.89
CA ASP A 170 1.02 18.51 3.23
C ASP A 170 0.76 19.76 2.37
N THR A 171 -0.34 19.76 1.61
CA THR A 171 -0.77 20.91 0.81
C THR A 171 -1.18 22.08 1.72
N TYR A 172 -1.91 21.81 2.79
CA TYR A 172 -2.39 22.82 3.72
C TYR A 172 -1.26 23.47 4.52
N ASP A 173 -0.24 22.72 4.93
CA ASP A 173 0.87 23.23 5.74
C ASP A 173 1.93 23.96 4.88
N HIS A 174 2.18 23.49 3.65
CA HIS A 174 3.16 24.09 2.75
C HIS A 174 2.57 25.14 1.80
N TYR A 175 1.28 25.46 1.91
CA TYR A 175 0.70 26.54 1.11
C TYR A 175 1.31 27.89 1.51
N VAL A 176 2.00 28.51 0.56
CA VAL A 176 2.59 29.86 0.68
C VAL A 176 1.79 30.80 -0.22
N THR A 177 1.39 31.95 0.31
CA THR A 177 0.66 32.93 -0.47
C THR A 177 1.57 33.60 -1.50
N LYS A 178 1.02 34.09 -2.63
CA LYS A 178 1.80 34.74 -3.70
C LYS A 178 2.67 35.92 -3.21
N ALA A 179 2.26 36.60 -2.14
CA ALA A 179 3.02 37.68 -1.51
C ALA A 179 4.26 37.16 -0.75
N GLU A 180 4.16 36.01 -0.10
CA GLU A 180 5.27 35.36 0.61
C GLU A 180 6.21 34.61 -0.36
N SER A 181 5.69 34.09 -1.47
CA SER A 181 6.52 33.51 -2.54
C SER A 181 7.45 34.56 -3.16
N ALA A 182 6.95 35.80 -3.33
CA ALA A 182 7.75 36.92 -3.81
C ALA A 182 8.83 37.36 -2.78
N ALA A 183 8.47 37.44 -1.50
CA ALA A 183 9.41 37.79 -0.43
C ALA A 183 10.52 36.75 -0.21
N ASN A 184 10.22 35.45 -0.37
CA ASN A 184 11.23 34.38 -0.32
C ASN A 184 12.14 34.34 -1.56
N THR A 185 11.72 34.91 -2.69
CA THR A 185 12.55 35.02 -3.89
C THR A 185 13.51 36.21 -3.77
N GLU A 186 13.04 37.34 -3.23
CA GLU A 186 13.86 38.54 -2.98
C GLU A 186 14.91 38.36 -1.87
N THR A 187 14.70 37.43 -0.92
CA THR A 187 15.69 37.13 0.12
C THR A 187 16.80 36.20 -0.35
N ASN A 188 16.51 35.26 -1.26
CA ASN A 188 17.52 34.36 -1.83
C ASN A 188 18.43 35.03 -2.88
N GLU A 189 18.00 36.12 -3.52
CA GLU A 189 18.85 36.87 -4.47
C GLU A 189 19.89 37.78 -3.80
N SER A 190 19.91 37.88 -2.46
CA SER A 190 20.81 38.77 -1.73
C SER A 190 22.03 38.10 -1.06
N GLU A 191 22.20 36.78 -1.18
CA GLU A 191 23.36 36.05 -0.65
C GLU A 191 24.38 35.54 -1.69
N GLU A 192 24.17 35.79 -2.99
CA GLU A 192 25.04 35.25 -4.05
C GLU A 192 25.83 36.35 -4.79
N GLU A 193 26.64 37.14 -4.06
CA GLU A 193 27.74 37.90 -4.67
C GLU A 193 28.82 38.29 -3.63
N GLN A 194 29.90 37.50 -3.53
CA GLN A 194 31.28 38.01 -3.72
C GLN A 194 32.35 36.90 -3.81
N PRO A 195 33.44 37.15 -4.57
CA PRO A 195 34.17 36.13 -5.31
C PRO A 195 35.43 35.60 -4.62
N GLU A 196 35.89 34.48 -5.18
CA GLU A 196 37.18 33.84 -4.97
C GLU A 196 38.35 34.77 -5.35
N ASP A 197 39.36 34.89 -4.48
CA ASP A 197 40.72 35.16 -4.93
C ASP A 197 41.72 34.30 -4.15
N ALA A 198 42.67 33.76 -4.89
CA ALA A 198 43.48 32.62 -4.53
C ALA A 198 44.96 32.98 -4.41
N THR A 199 45.64 32.15 -3.61
CA THR A 199 47.07 31.76 -3.70
C THR A 199 48.09 32.50 -2.80
N PRO A 200 49.30 31.93 -2.59
CA PRO A 200 49.56 30.66 -1.90
C PRO A 200 50.80 30.75 -0.95
N SER A 201 50.92 29.89 0.08
CA SER A 201 52.25 29.49 0.61
C SER A 201 52.20 28.31 1.61
N LYS A 202 52.88 27.22 1.25
CA LYS A 202 53.42 26.13 2.11
C LYS A 202 54.97 26.36 2.14
N PRO A 203 55.82 25.77 3.03
CA PRO A 203 55.56 24.54 3.79
C PRO A 203 56.31 24.26 5.12
N LYS A 204 55.99 23.08 5.69
CA LYS A 204 56.70 22.23 6.70
C LYS A 204 56.66 22.75 8.15
N SER A 205 56.36 21.93 9.16
CA SER A 205 57.13 20.73 9.54
C SER A 205 56.37 19.83 10.56
N LYS A 206 56.86 18.59 10.68
CA LYS A 206 56.41 17.50 11.57
C LYS A 206 56.67 17.81 13.05
N SER A 207 55.83 17.29 13.95
CA SER A 207 56.30 16.59 15.16
C SER A 207 55.20 15.77 15.85
N LYS A 208 55.55 14.50 16.11
CA LYS A 208 54.88 13.55 17.01
C LYS A 208 55.05 14.00 18.48
N SER A 209 54.13 13.56 19.35
CA SER A 209 54.39 12.87 20.65
C SER A 209 53.20 13.16 21.59
N LYS A 210 52.30 12.21 21.84
CA LYS A 210 52.38 11.18 22.91
C LYS A 210 52.45 11.80 24.32
N LYS A 211 51.34 11.76 25.03
CA LYS A 211 51.25 11.12 26.36
C LYS A 211 49.81 10.74 26.66
#